data_AF-A0A7Z9I6R1-F1
#
_entry.id   AF-A0A7Z9I6R1-F1
#
_cell.length_a   1.000
_cell.length_b   1.000
_cell.length_c   1.000
_cell.angle_alpha   90.00
_cell.angle_beta   90.00
_cell.angle_gamma   90.00
#
_symmetry.space_group_name_H-M   'P 1'
#
loop_
_entity.id
_entity.type
_entity.pdbx_description
1 polymer ?
#
loop_
_entity_poly.entity_id
_entity_poly.type
_entity_poly.pdbx_seq_one_letter_code
_entity_poly.pdbx_strand_id
1 'polypeptide(L)'
;IVKGTKKLAAAQTLADWSITKKANVLYNKGYAVVAYPGVAKPVKYFPAGILEAMIDNDFEFAAVNRKRILAEWQKRYDVKSEAK
;
A
#
# COMPACT_ATOMS: atom_id res chain seq x y z
N ILE A 1 -9.52 0.45 11.57
CA ILE A 1 -9.52 -0.43 12.77
C ILE A 1 -10.67 -1.42 12.64
N VAL A 2 -10.45 -2.71 12.98
CA VAL A 2 -11.48 -3.75 12.83
C VAL A 2 -12.66 -3.49 13.78
N LYS A 3 -13.88 -3.52 13.23
CA LYS A 3 -15.12 -3.32 14.00
C LYS A 3 -15.24 -4.37 15.11
N GLY A 4 -15.61 -3.95 16.32
CA GLY A 4 -15.82 -4.84 17.46
C GLY A 4 -14.56 -5.29 18.20
N THR A 5 -13.39 -4.69 17.92
CA THR A 5 -12.17 -5.00 18.67
C THR A 5 -12.32 -4.73 20.17
N LYS A 6 -11.86 -5.67 21.00
CA LYS A 6 -11.79 -5.51 22.47
C LYS A 6 -10.71 -4.51 22.92
N LYS A 7 -9.87 -4.03 22.00
CA LYS A 7 -8.69 -3.18 22.27
C LYS A 7 -8.71 -1.91 21.42
N LEU A 8 -9.87 -1.25 21.34
CA LEU A 8 -10.05 -0.06 20.49
C LEU A 8 -9.03 1.04 20.78
N ALA A 9 -8.85 1.42 22.05
CA ALA A 9 -7.92 2.48 22.43
C ALA A 9 -6.46 2.18 22.00
N ALA A 10 -6.01 0.95 22.19
CA ALA A 10 -4.67 0.53 21.77
C ALA A 10 -4.54 0.53 20.23
N ALA A 11 -5.55 0.03 19.52
CA ALA A 11 -5.58 0.03 18.06
C ALA A 11 -5.56 1.45 17.48
N GLN A 12 -6.31 2.38 18.08
CA GLN A 12 -6.33 3.77 17.70
C GLN A 12 -4.98 4.44 17.95
N THR A 13 -4.39 4.22 19.13
CA THR A 13 -3.07 4.75 19.47
C THR A 13 -2.01 4.35 18.44
N LEU A 14 -2.01 3.07 18.03
CA LEU A 14 -1.08 2.58 17.01
C LEU A 14 -1.37 3.18 15.62
N ALA A 15 -2.64 3.29 15.23
CA ALA A 15 -3.04 3.85 13.94
C ALA A 15 -2.68 5.34 13.84
N ASP A 16 -2.89 6.10 14.91
CA ASP A 16 -2.56 7.52 14.95
C ASP A 16 -1.04 7.73 14.93
N TRP A 17 -0.29 6.87 15.62
CA TRP A 17 1.17 6.92 15.58
C TRP A 17 1.73 6.58 14.20
N SER A 18 1.16 5.58 13.50
CA SER A 18 1.70 5.10 12.22
C SER A 18 1.63 6.15 11.10
N ILE A 19 0.71 7.10 11.19
CA ILE A 19 0.57 8.18 10.21
C ILE A 19 1.45 9.41 10.51
N THR A 20 2.17 9.41 11.64
CA THR A 20 3.05 10.54 11.99
C THR A 20 4.28 10.65 11.09
N LYS A 21 4.86 11.86 11.01
CA LYS A 21 6.16 12.08 10.35
C LYS A 21 7.26 11.19 10.95
N LYS A 22 7.28 11.04 12.27
CA LYS A 22 8.27 10.22 12.98
C LYS A 22 8.22 8.76 12.54
N ALA A 23 7.02 8.17 12.44
CA ALA A 23 6.84 6.81 11.95
C ALA A 23 7.26 6.68 10.47
N ASN A 24 6.88 7.63 9.61
CA ASN A 24 7.25 7.59 8.20
C ASN A 24 8.77 7.74 7.97
N VAL A 25 9.47 8.52 8.80
CA VAL A 25 10.95 8.59 8.77
C VAL A 25 11.57 7.23 9.13
N LEU A 26 10.97 6.50 10.08
CA LEU A 26 11.39 5.14 10.39
C LEU A 26 11.13 4.19 9.20
N TYR A 27 9.96 4.29 8.56
CA TYR A 27 9.60 3.46 7.40
C TYR A 27 10.52 3.67 6.21
N ASN A 28 11.00 4.90 5.96
CA ASN A 28 11.88 5.18 4.82
C ASN A 28 13.25 4.48 4.92
N LYS A 29 13.62 3.91 6.08
CA LYS A 29 14.79 3.03 6.19
C LYS A 29 14.61 1.72 5.41
N GLY A 30 13.37 1.24 5.27
CA GLY A 30 13.03 -0.02 4.60
C GLY A 30 12.26 0.16 3.29
N TYR A 31 11.61 1.30 3.09
CA TYR A 31 10.76 1.57 1.93
C TYR A 31 11.21 2.81 1.16
N ALA A 32 11.31 2.69 -0.16
CA ALA A 32 11.69 3.79 -1.04
C ALA A 32 10.62 4.87 -1.18
N VAL A 33 9.35 4.51 -0.98
CA VAL A 33 8.21 5.43 -0.95
C VAL A 33 7.49 5.28 0.38
N VAL A 34 7.13 6.40 0.99
CA VAL A 34 6.34 6.47 2.23
C VAL A 34 5.23 7.48 2.08
N ALA A 35 4.19 7.38 2.90
CA ALA A 35 2.97 8.18 2.75
C ALA A 35 3.16 9.66 3.10
N TYR A 36 4.12 10.00 3.98
CA TYR A 36 4.33 11.38 4.41
C TYR A 36 5.15 12.19 3.38
N PRO A 37 4.61 13.28 2.80
CA PRO A 37 5.32 14.06 1.78
C PRO A 37 6.67 14.60 2.27
N GLY A 38 7.68 14.56 1.40
CA GLY A 38 9.03 15.04 1.70
C GLY A 38 9.85 14.19 2.68
N VAL A 39 9.32 13.04 3.12
CA VAL A 39 10.08 12.10 3.98
C VAL A 39 10.81 11.04 3.17
N ALA A 40 10.25 10.63 2.02
CA ALA A 40 10.89 9.66 1.15
C ALA A 40 12.24 10.20 0.65
N LYS A 41 13.32 9.45 0.91
CA LYS A 41 14.66 9.73 0.40
C LYS A 41 15.08 8.67 -0.63
N PRO A 42 16.01 9.00 -1.54
CA PRO A 42 16.60 8.03 -2.44
C PRO A 42 17.16 6.83 -1.67
N VAL A 43 16.82 5.62 -2.13
CA VAL A 43 17.35 4.37 -1.60
C VAL A 43 18.41 3.83 -2.54
N LYS A 44 19.53 3.36 -1.99
CA LYS A 44 20.63 2.79 -2.78
C LYS A 44 20.10 1.64 -3.66
N TYR A 45 20.43 1.67 -4.95
CA TYR A 45 19.98 0.70 -5.98
C TYR A 45 18.49 0.74 -6.34
N PHE A 46 17.72 1.69 -5.80
CA PHE A 46 16.36 1.92 -6.25
C PHE A 46 16.32 2.98 -7.35
N PRO A 47 15.50 2.82 -8.40
CA PRO A 47 15.40 3.80 -9.48
C PRO A 47 15.00 5.19 -8.95
N ALA A 48 15.57 6.24 -9.56
CA ALA A 48 15.12 7.60 -9.34
C ALA A 48 13.77 7.85 -10.05
N GLY A 49 13.07 8.91 -9.66
CA GLY A 49 11.84 9.34 -10.35
C GLY A 49 10.62 8.45 -10.09
N ILE A 50 10.63 7.65 -9.04
CA ILE A 50 9.55 6.66 -8.81
C ILE A 50 8.25 7.34 -8.46
N LEU A 51 8.26 8.44 -7.70
CA LEU A 51 7.03 9.17 -7.36
C LEU A 51 6.34 9.70 -8.63
N GLU A 52 7.12 10.15 -9.59
CA GLU A 52 6.67 10.66 -10.88
C GLU A 52 6.22 9.54 -11.82
N ALA A 53 6.78 8.34 -11.67
CA ALA A 53 6.42 7.15 -12.45
C ALA A 53 5.22 6.39 -11.87
N MET A 54 4.71 6.77 -10.69
CA MET A 54 3.51 6.15 -10.12
C MET A 54 2.29 6.49 -10.98
N ILE A 55 1.44 5.48 -11.18
CA ILE A 55 0.13 5.71 -11.82
C ILE A 55 -0.73 6.57 -10.90
N ASP A 56 -1.61 7.37 -11.50
CA ASP A 56 -2.72 7.96 -10.77
C ASP A 56 -3.75 6.86 -10.49
N ASN A 57 -3.72 6.33 -9.26
CA ASN A 57 -4.53 5.17 -8.88
C ASN A 57 -5.81 5.60 -8.17
N ASP A 58 -6.95 5.45 -8.84
CA ASP A 58 -8.26 5.60 -8.21
C ASP A 58 -8.59 4.37 -7.36
N PHE A 59 -8.31 4.48 -6.06
CA PHE A 59 -8.58 3.41 -5.10
C PHE A 59 -10.08 3.14 -4.92
N GLU A 60 -10.95 4.14 -5.11
CA GLU A 60 -12.40 3.94 -5.03
C GLU A 60 -12.84 3.11 -6.23
N PHE A 61 -12.49 3.52 -7.46
CA PHE A 61 -12.76 2.73 -8.66
C PHE A 61 -12.29 1.29 -8.52
N ALA A 62 -11.06 1.10 -8.05
CA ALA A 62 -10.50 -0.23 -7.82
C ALA A 62 -11.30 -1.04 -6.79
N ALA A 63 -11.76 -0.41 -5.71
CA ALA A 63 -12.58 -1.04 -4.68
C ALA A 63 -13.96 -1.45 -5.21
N VAL A 64 -14.70 -0.54 -5.86
CA VAL A 64 -16.04 -0.83 -6.38
C VAL A 64 -16.01 -1.87 -7.50
N ASN A 65 -14.95 -1.84 -8.33
CA ASN A 65 -14.78 -2.76 -9.47
C ASN A 65 -13.99 -4.03 -9.12
N ARG A 66 -13.59 -4.24 -7.86
CA ARG A 66 -12.67 -5.31 -7.45
C ARG A 66 -13.03 -6.67 -8.04
N LYS A 67 -14.30 -7.07 -8.00
CA LYS A 67 -14.77 -8.35 -8.53
C LYS A 67 -14.52 -8.49 -10.04
N ARG A 68 -14.84 -7.45 -10.82
CA ARG A 68 -14.65 -7.41 -12.27
C ARG A 68 -13.17 -7.47 -12.64
N ILE A 69 -12.35 -6.66 -11.96
CA ILE A 69 -10.91 -6.61 -12.20
C ILE A 69 -10.28 -7.97 -11.94
N LEU A 70 -10.61 -8.61 -10.81
CA LEU A 70 -10.06 -9.92 -10.46
C LEU A 70 -10.55 -11.03 -11.40
N ALA A 71 -11.82 -11.02 -11.82
CA ALA A 71 -12.33 -12.00 -12.77
C ALA A 71 -11.62 -11.91 -14.13
N GLU A 72 -11.37 -10.70 -14.62
CA GLU A 72 -10.63 -10.50 -15.86
C GLU A 72 -9.15 -10.92 -15.73
N TRP A 73 -8.52 -10.60 -14.59
CA TRP A 73 -7.15 -11.04 -14.31
C TRP A 73 -7.07 -12.57 -14.28
N GLN A 74 -8.00 -13.22 -13.59
CA GLN A 74 -8.05 -14.67 -13.48
C GLN A 74 -8.22 -15.31 -14.87
N LYS A 75 -9.18 -14.84 -15.66
CA LYS A 75 -9.40 -15.31 -17.04
C LYS A 75 -8.13 -15.24 -17.90
N ARG A 76 -7.31 -14.21 -17.73
CA ARG A 76 -6.09 -13.99 -18.54
C ARG A 76 -4.87 -14.76 -18.04
N TYR A 77 -4.75 -14.93 -16.72
CA TYR A 77 -3.47 -15.30 -16.10
C TYR A 77 -3.53 -16.51 -15.17
N ASP A 78 -4.71 -17.04 -14.84
CA ASP A 78 -4.89 -18.18 -13.93
C ASP A 78 -4.66 -19.56 -14.60
N VAL A 79 -4.39 -19.58 -15.91
CA VAL A 79 -4.14 -20.81 -16.69
C VAL A 79 -2.81 -21.50 -16.30
N LYS A 80 -1.94 -20.82 -15.54
CA LYS A 80 -0.69 -21.39 -14.99
C LYS A 80 -0.83 -21.92 -13.55
N SER A 81 -2.01 -21.83 -12.95
CA SER A 81 -2.25 -22.14 -11.53
C SER A 81 -2.58 -23.60 -11.26
N GLU A 82 -2.88 -24.39 -12.29
CA GLU A 82 -3.01 -25.84 -12.20
C GLU A 82 -1.68 -26.53 -12.52
N ALA A 83 -1.27 -27.48 -11.68
CA ALA A 83 -0.21 -28.41 -12.04
C ALA A 83 -0.71 -29.28 -13.20
N LYS A 84 0.08 -29.42 -14.27
CA LYS A 84 -0.13 -30.48 -15.26
C LYS A 84 0.19 -31.84 -14.67
#